data_AF-A0A847P5Y9-F1
#
_entry.id   AF-A0A847P5Y9-F1
#
_cell.length_a   1.000
_cell.length_b   1.000
_cell.length_c   1.000
_cell.angle_alpha   90.00
_cell.angle_beta   90.00
_cell.angle_gamma   90.00
#
_symmetry.space_group_name_H-M   'P 1'
#
loop_
_entity.id
_entity.type
_entity.pdbx_description
1 polymer ?
#
loop_
_entity_poly.entity_id
_entity_poly.type
_entity_poly.pdbx_seq_one_letter_code
_entity_poly.pdbx_strand_id
1 'polypeptide(L)'
;MKKFSILVLLPLLVLCSKQDKKDALAVVGKTSIDRTDYELFGKANKYYPTEFCDEFPAFRTTITHLVETQALFQKAGSSLKNSIKSSKDWYWKKNFYSAQIFMMDKLIPNMGATEDQIKNYYEANKENFKKTVQVDSTRDSSFYQPLDQVRDTIVQILFTKNYPPDSSFLSRIDKEDSSRVNDIWFSSNKRNAPDFFLKVLFKEKYQKSYPDSIKEVYGDGKIITPEDREIILSWIKPQYRQQYENENGTKRLVEFLLQWKLFSEKANQVAFTSTPEFKKVMDWAWKLEVVNEYVKKELLPQADKGLTIDSSIVPYIIHDESNSIVANIDSSTLSNKISSLLNTQKKLKVDSLIYEIRKEKQVKFLQNDLKDYLDQDPVTLLRQADSLRDTGSVEEAQKIYTTLANDFRFSTEGKNALYELAKIQTERQSYTMAIENYRNFLLSCPDPKKKSITFFMIGFIYDEYMDKSELAEVNYKWVLNNDPECELADDAEFMMLHLGEPMNSVEELQAQTMRQNRKVESFEETALKDGTDSSEPLAKK
;
A
#
# COMPACT_ATOMS: atom_id res chain seq x y z
N MET A 1 -43.48 -12.03 -62.70
CA MET A 1 -42.86 -10.75 -62.28
C MET A 1 -42.42 -10.88 -60.83
N LYS A 2 -41.12 -11.04 -60.56
CA LYS A 2 -40.54 -11.13 -59.21
C LYS A 2 -39.97 -9.76 -58.83
N LYS A 3 -40.44 -9.17 -57.74
CA LYS A 3 -39.95 -7.89 -57.20
C LYS A 3 -38.67 -8.14 -56.41
N PHE A 4 -37.56 -7.55 -56.84
CA PHE A 4 -36.30 -7.47 -56.10
C PHE A 4 -36.39 -6.28 -55.14
N SER A 5 -36.43 -6.53 -53.83
CA SER A 5 -36.25 -5.51 -52.81
C SER A 5 -34.76 -5.27 -52.60
N ILE A 6 -34.28 -4.11 -53.00
CA ILE A 6 -32.91 -3.63 -52.76
C ILE A 6 -32.85 -3.15 -51.31
N LEU A 7 -32.18 -3.92 -50.45
CA LEU A 7 -31.87 -3.55 -49.08
C LEU A 7 -30.67 -2.60 -49.10
N VAL A 8 -30.92 -1.30 -48.91
CA VAL A 8 -29.87 -0.28 -48.80
C VAL A 8 -29.23 -0.40 -47.42
N LEU A 9 -28.06 -1.03 -47.36
CA LEU A 9 -27.16 -1.01 -46.20
C LEU A 9 -26.59 0.41 -46.04
N LEU A 10 -27.19 1.22 -45.15
CA LEU A 10 -26.55 2.44 -44.67
C LEU A 10 -25.34 2.04 -43.82
N PRO A 11 -24.11 2.47 -44.15
CA PRO A 11 -22.99 2.34 -43.23
C PRO A 11 -23.27 3.23 -42.03
N LEU A 12 -23.52 2.64 -40.86
CA LEU A 12 -23.43 3.35 -39.58
C LEU A 12 -21.99 3.85 -39.45
N LEU A 13 -21.76 5.09 -39.88
CA LEU A 13 -20.60 5.87 -39.48
C LEU A 13 -20.73 6.08 -37.98
N VAL A 14 -20.13 5.18 -37.21
CA VAL A 14 -19.86 5.38 -35.79
C VAL A 14 -18.96 6.62 -35.72
N LEU A 15 -19.58 7.77 -35.49
CA LEU A 15 -18.90 9.00 -35.12
C LEU A 15 -18.20 8.70 -33.80
N CYS A 16 -16.93 8.29 -33.87
CA CYS A 16 -16.00 8.36 -32.75
C CYS A 16 -15.90 9.83 -32.38
N SER A 17 -16.79 10.31 -31.51
CA SER A 17 -16.60 11.57 -30.80
C SER A 17 -15.23 11.45 -30.14
N LYS A 18 -14.25 12.26 -30.58
CA LYS A 18 -12.97 12.37 -29.91
C LYS A 18 -13.29 12.75 -28.47
N GLN A 19 -13.15 11.79 -27.56
CA GLN A 19 -13.28 12.03 -26.13
C GLN A 19 -12.29 13.15 -25.81
N ASP A 20 -12.80 14.27 -25.32
CA ASP A 20 -11.98 15.44 -25.09
C ASP A 20 -10.86 15.06 -24.13
N LYS A 21 -9.61 15.26 -24.55
CA LYS A 21 -8.41 14.98 -23.73
C LYS A 21 -8.39 15.75 -22.40
N LYS A 22 -9.36 16.62 -22.15
CA LYS A 22 -9.48 17.47 -20.97
C LYS A 22 -9.64 16.67 -19.67
N ASP A 23 -10.20 15.46 -19.74
CA ASP A 23 -10.51 14.66 -18.53
C ASP A 23 -9.47 13.57 -18.23
N ALA A 24 -8.41 13.47 -19.04
CA ALA A 24 -7.35 12.50 -18.81
C ALA A 24 -6.48 12.93 -17.62
N LEU A 25 -6.29 12.04 -16.65
CA LEU A 25 -5.43 12.25 -15.47
C LEU A 25 -3.97 11.96 -15.82
N ALA A 26 -3.74 10.86 -16.56
CA ALA A 26 -2.41 10.38 -16.91
C ALA A 26 -2.41 9.62 -18.25
N VAL A 27 -1.22 9.42 -18.82
CA VAL A 27 -1.00 8.55 -19.98
C VAL A 27 0.06 7.51 -19.62
N VAL A 28 -0.20 6.26 -20.00
CA VAL A 28 0.74 5.14 -19.90
C VAL A 28 0.90 4.52 -21.28
N GLY A 29 1.96 4.94 -21.98
CA GLY A 29 2.25 4.59 -23.36
C GLY A 29 1.18 5.17 -24.29
N LYS A 30 0.32 4.31 -24.83
CA LYS A 30 -0.82 4.71 -25.67
C LYS A 30 -2.16 4.73 -24.92
N THR A 31 -2.16 4.32 -23.66
CA THR A 31 -3.37 4.23 -22.83
C THR A 31 -3.57 5.53 -22.06
N SER A 32 -4.70 6.19 -22.26
CA SER A 32 -5.14 7.31 -21.41
C SER A 32 -5.84 6.75 -20.17
N ILE A 33 -5.57 7.34 -19.02
CA ILE A 33 -6.22 7.05 -17.75
C ILE A 33 -7.07 8.26 -17.39
N ASP A 34 -8.37 8.06 -17.15
CA ASP A 34 -9.31 9.11 -16.78
C ASP A 34 -9.79 8.97 -15.32
N ARG A 35 -10.68 9.87 -14.91
CA ARG A 35 -11.26 9.86 -13.55
C ARG A 35 -12.08 8.61 -13.25
N THR A 36 -12.80 8.08 -14.25
CA THR A 36 -13.57 6.84 -14.09
C THR A 36 -12.63 5.67 -13.84
N ASP A 37 -11.51 5.58 -14.55
CA ASP A 37 -10.50 4.54 -14.32
C ASP A 37 -9.93 4.61 -12.89
N TYR A 38 -9.67 5.82 -12.38
CA TYR A 38 -9.22 6.03 -10.99
C TYR A 38 -10.22 5.50 -9.96
N GLU A 39 -11.51 5.82 -10.10
CA GLU A 39 -12.56 5.39 -9.17
C GLU A 39 -12.79 3.89 -9.22
N LEU A 40 -12.83 3.30 -10.42
CA LEU A 40 -13.04 1.87 -10.61
C LEU A 40 -11.83 1.04 -10.21
N PHE A 41 -10.61 1.56 -10.39
CA PHE A 41 -9.41 0.96 -9.83
C PHE A 41 -9.42 0.99 -8.30
N GLY A 42 -9.78 2.12 -7.69
CA GLY A 42 -9.94 2.23 -6.25
C GLY A 42 -10.92 1.19 -5.70
N LYS A 43 -12.03 0.97 -6.41
CA LYS A 43 -13.01 -0.08 -6.10
C LYS A 43 -12.43 -1.49 -6.25
N ALA A 44 -11.72 -1.78 -7.35
CA ALA A 44 -11.06 -3.07 -7.55
C ALA A 44 -10.02 -3.37 -6.46
N ASN A 45 -9.22 -2.37 -6.10
CA ASN A 45 -8.17 -2.47 -5.09
C ASN A 45 -8.75 -2.64 -3.67
N LYS A 46 -9.82 -1.91 -3.32
CA LYS A 46 -10.51 -2.03 -2.03
C LYS A 46 -11.03 -3.44 -1.77
N TYR A 47 -11.45 -4.15 -2.81
CA TYR A 47 -11.96 -5.52 -2.73
C TYR A 47 -10.95 -6.56 -3.22
N TYR A 48 -9.65 -6.28 -3.21
CA TYR A 48 -8.66 -7.29 -3.57
C TYR A 48 -8.57 -8.37 -2.47
N PRO A 49 -8.81 -9.66 -2.79
CA PRO A 49 -9.05 -10.68 -1.76
C PRO A 49 -7.79 -11.26 -1.12
N THR A 50 -6.62 -10.97 -1.69
CA THR A 50 -5.33 -11.47 -1.22
C THR A 50 -4.43 -10.32 -0.83
N GLU A 51 -3.45 -10.57 0.00
CA GLU A 51 -2.43 -9.56 0.24
C GLU A 51 -1.53 -9.40 -0.99
N PHE A 52 -1.19 -8.16 -1.27
CA PHE A 52 -0.11 -7.86 -2.18
C PHE A 52 1.24 -8.24 -1.56
N CYS A 53 2.29 -8.35 -2.37
CA CYS A 53 3.65 -8.41 -1.82
C CYS A 53 3.98 -7.12 -1.05
N ASP A 54 4.83 -7.22 -0.03
CA ASP A 54 5.17 -6.08 0.84
C ASP A 54 5.87 -4.95 0.08
N GLU A 55 6.50 -5.25 -1.06
CA GLU A 55 7.21 -4.29 -1.90
C GLU A 55 6.31 -3.54 -2.91
N PHE A 56 5.12 -4.07 -3.21
CA PHE A 56 4.18 -3.43 -4.14
C PHE A 56 2.73 -3.77 -3.79
N PRO A 57 1.84 -2.80 -3.50
CA PRO A 57 2.03 -1.37 -3.73
C PRO A 57 2.83 -0.63 -2.64
N ALA A 58 3.17 -1.28 -1.52
CA ALA A 58 3.81 -0.63 -0.37
C ALA A 58 3.06 0.67 0.03
N PHE A 59 3.74 1.81 0.12
CA PHE A 59 3.18 3.11 0.53
C PHE A 59 2.66 3.98 -0.62
N ARG A 60 2.41 3.40 -1.80
CA ARG A 60 1.95 4.17 -2.98
C ARG A 60 0.58 4.80 -2.76
N THR A 61 0.43 6.03 -3.25
CA THR A 61 -0.89 6.64 -3.41
C THR A 61 -1.73 5.84 -4.41
N THR A 62 -3.05 5.99 -4.36
CA THR A 62 -3.95 5.28 -5.30
C THR A 62 -3.63 5.60 -6.76
N ILE A 63 -3.28 6.85 -7.08
CA ILE A 63 -2.97 7.26 -8.46
C ILE A 63 -1.64 6.68 -8.93
N THR A 64 -0.60 6.67 -8.09
CA THR A 64 0.68 6.01 -8.39
C THR A 64 0.48 4.52 -8.61
N HIS A 65 -0.26 3.85 -7.72
CA HIS A 65 -0.57 2.42 -7.85
C HIS A 65 -1.33 2.11 -9.14
N LEU A 66 -2.29 2.96 -9.54
CA LEU A 66 -3.03 2.82 -10.79
C LEU A 66 -2.12 2.88 -12.02
N VAL A 67 -1.31 3.94 -12.15
CA VAL A 67 -0.47 4.12 -13.35
C VAL A 67 0.62 3.05 -13.44
N GLU A 68 1.18 2.63 -12.31
CA GLU A 68 2.17 1.57 -12.26
C GLU A 68 1.55 0.19 -12.53
N THR A 69 0.34 -0.07 -12.03
CA THR A 69 -0.41 -1.28 -12.40
C THR A 69 -0.58 -1.35 -13.92
N GLN A 70 -0.96 -0.24 -14.55
CA GLN A 70 -1.10 -0.19 -16.00
C GLN A 70 0.25 -0.40 -16.73
N ALA A 71 1.33 0.23 -16.26
CA ALA A 71 2.66 0.13 -16.87
C ALA A 71 3.25 -1.29 -16.74
N LEU A 72 3.19 -1.87 -15.54
CA LEU A 72 3.63 -3.22 -15.24
C LEU A 72 2.79 -4.26 -15.98
N PHE A 73 1.47 -4.05 -16.08
CA PHE A 73 0.62 -4.92 -16.89
C PHE A 73 1.01 -4.89 -18.37
N GLN A 74 1.36 -3.73 -18.94
CA GLN A 74 1.85 -3.64 -20.32
C GLN A 74 3.23 -4.31 -20.49
N LYS A 75 4.05 -4.36 -19.44
CA LYS A 75 5.36 -5.05 -19.43
C LYS A 75 5.22 -6.57 -19.28
N ALA A 76 4.25 -7.05 -18.51
CA ALA A 76 4.06 -8.46 -18.22
C ALA A 76 3.80 -9.28 -19.51
N GLY A 77 4.52 -10.40 -19.63
CA GLY A 77 4.43 -11.31 -20.79
C GLY A 77 3.06 -11.99 -20.92
N SER A 78 2.70 -12.36 -22.15
CA SER A 78 1.43 -13.06 -22.45
C SER A 78 1.35 -14.44 -21.78
N SER A 79 2.48 -15.13 -21.62
CA SER A 79 2.53 -16.44 -20.95
C SER A 79 2.05 -16.36 -19.50
N LEU A 80 2.56 -15.40 -18.72
CA LEU A 80 2.13 -15.16 -17.34
C LEU A 80 0.65 -14.76 -17.27
N LYS A 81 0.21 -13.85 -18.15
CA LYS A 81 -1.20 -13.47 -18.26
C LYS A 81 -2.09 -14.68 -18.56
N ASN A 82 -1.68 -15.57 -19.45
CA ASN A 82 -2.48 -16.75 -19.78
C ASN A 82 -2.51 -17.75 -18.62
N SER A 83 -1.37 -18.00 -17.96
CA SER A 83 -1.30 -18.94 -16.84
C SER A 83 -2.20 -18.53 -15.67
N ILE A 84 -2.21 -17.23 -15.33
CA ILE A 84 -3.08 -16.71 -14.27
C ILE A 84 -4.55 -16.78 -14.71
N LYS A 85 -4.87 -16.38 -15.95
CA LYS A 85 -6.25 -16.37 -16.45
C LYS A 85 -6.90 -17.76 -16.43
N SER A 86 -6.11 -18.82 -16.66
CA SER A 86 -6.55 -20.21 -16.61
C SER A 86 -6.51 -20.85 -15.22
N SER A 87 -5.96 -20.16 -14.21
CA SER A 87 -5.82 -20.72 -12.87
C SER A 87 -7.15 -20.86 -12.14
N LYS A 88 -7.26 -21.86 -11.26
CA LYS A 88 -8.41 -22.00 -10.35
C LYS A 88 -8.48 -20.87 -9.32
N ASP A 89 -7.32 -20.32 -8.96
CA ASP A 89 -7.21 -19.11 -8.13
C ASP A 89 -7.96 -17.93 -8.75
N TRP A 90 -7.66 -17.58 -10.00
CA TRP A 90 -8.35 -16.50 -10.70
C TRP A 90 -9.84 -16.79 -10.92
N TYR A 91 -10.21 -18.05 -11.13
CA TYR A 91 -11.62 -18.45 -11.16
C TYR A 91 -12.35 -18.06 -9.86
N TRP A 92 -11.77 -18.36 -8.70
CA TRP A 92 -12.33 -17.97 -7.40
C TRP A 92 -12.30 -16.47 -7.16
N LYS A 93 -11.26 -15.75 -7.59
CA LYS A 93 -11.21 -14.28 -7.51
C LYS A 93 -12.34 -13.62 -8.32
N LYS A 94 -12.68 -14.13 -9.51
CA LYS A 94 -13.85 -13.64 -10.27
C LYS A 94 -15.16 -13.82 -9.51
N ASN A 95 -15.34 -14.98 -8.87
CA ASN A 95 -16.53 -15.23 -8.04
C ASN A 95 -16.55 -14.32 -6.82
N PHE A 96 -15.42 -14.16 -6.14
CA PHE A 96 -15.25 -13.24 -5.02
C PHE A 96 -15.65 -11.82 -5.40
N TYR A 97 -15.08 -11.25 -6.46
CA TYR A 97 -15.38 -9.88 -6.89
C TYR A 97 -16.85 -9.70 -7.28
N SER A 98 -17.40 -10.65 -8.05
CA SER A 98 -18.81 -10.63 -8.45
C SER A 98 -19.72 -10.64 -7.24
N ALA A 99 -19.44 -11.52 -6.27
CA ALA A 99 -20.20 -11.64 -5.05
C ALA A 99 -20.07 -10.43 -4.14
N GLN A 100 -18.84 -10.00 -3.85
CA GLN A 100 -18.54 -8.97 -2.87
C GLN A 100 -19.08 -7.62 -3.31
N ILE A 101 -18.88 -7.24 -4.58
CA ILE A 101 -19.36 -5.95 -5.09
C ILE A 101 -20.88 -5.98 -5.23
N PHE A 102 -21.46 -7.07 -5.77
CA PHE A 102 -22.91 -7.20 -5.83
C PHE A 102 -23.55 -7.13 -4.44
N MET A 103 -22.95 -7.82 -3.46
CA MET A 103 -23.42 -7.83 -2.09
C MET A 103 -23.42 -6.42 -1.49
N MET A 104 -22.29 -5.72 -1.61
CA MET A 104 -22.09 -4.41 -0.98
C MET A 104 -22.83 -3.27 -1.69
N ASP A 105 -22.96 -3.31 -3.02
CA ASP A 105 -23.53 -2.21 -3.79
C ASP A 105 -25.01 -2.38 -4.11
N LYS A 106 -25.51 -3.63 -4.10
CA LYS A 106 -26.87 -3.96 -4.54
C LYS A 106 -27.64 -4.72 -3.47
N LEU A 107 -27.13 -5.88 -3.05
CA LEU A 107 -27.91 -6.80 -2.22
C LEU A 107 -28.21 -6.24 -0.83
N ILE A 108 -27.19 -5.79 -0.10
CA ILE A 108 -27.32 -5.31 1.28
C ILE A 108 -28.01 -3.94 1.33
N PRO A 109 -27.61 -2.92 0.54
CA PRO A 109 -28.27 -1.61 0.59
C PRO A 109 -29.77 -1.69 0.27
N ASN A 110 -30.15 -2.62 -0.61
CA ASN A 110 -31.54 -2.77 -1.04
C ASN A 110 -32.26 -3.94 -0.36
N MET A 111 -31.60 -4.66 0.54
CA MET A 111 -32.09 -5.86 1.20
C MET A 111 -32.84 -6.79 0.24
N GLY A 112 -32.24 -7.09 -0.91
CA GLY A 112 -32.78 -8.01 -1.92
C GLY A 112 -33.74 -7.38 -2.96
N ALA A 113 -34.18 -6.13 -2.77
CA ALA A 113 -34.99 -5.43 -3.77
C ALA A 113 -34.15 -4.93 -4.96
N THR A 114 -34.72 -4.95 -6.16
CA THR A 114 -34.11 -4.31 -7.34
C THR A 114 -34.38 -2.80 -7.34
N GLU A 115 -33.56 -2.03 -8.07
CA GLU A 115 -33.81 -0.59 -8.25
C GLU A 115 -35.19 -0.31 -8.85
N ASP A 116 -35.62 -1.14 -9.80
CA ASP A 116 -36.93 -1.02 -10.42
C ASP A 116 -38.07 -1.30 -9.42
N GLN A 117 -37.90 -2.29 -8.52
CA GLN A 117 -38.89 -2.55 -7.47
C GLN A 117 -39.03 -1.35 -6.52
N ILE A 118 -37.90 -0.76 -6.11
CA ILE A 118 -37.88 0.42 -5.23
C ILE A 118 -38.54 1.61 -5.93
N LYS A 119 -38.17 1.90 -7.18
CA LYS A 119 -38.73 3.00 -7.97
C LYS A 119 -40.23 2.80 -8.24
N ASN A 120 -40.63 1.61 -8.64
CA ASN A 120 -42.04 1.29 -8.91
C ASN A 120 -42.88 1.39 -7.63
N TYR A 121 -42.35 0.95 -6.48
CA TYR A 121 -43.03 1.12 -5.20
C TYR A 121 -43.21 2.61 -4.85
N TYR A 122 -42.16 3.42 -5.03
CA TYR A 122 -42.23 4.87 -4.78
C TYR A 122 -43.30 5.53 -5.63
N GLU A 123 -43.31 5.32 -6.95
CA GLU A 123 -44.30 5.95 -7.83
C GLU A 123 -45.73 5.45 -7.54
N ALA A 124 -45.91 4.16 -7.24
CA ALA A 124 -47.23 3.61 -6.91
C ALA A 124 -47.78 4.08 -5.56
N ASN A 125 -46.91 4.51 -4.63
CA ASN A 125 -47.27 4.90 -3.27
C ASN A 125 -46.87 6.35 -2.95
N LYS A 126 -46.72 7.18 -3.98
CA LYS A 126 -46.14 8.53 -3.85
C LYS A 126 -46.88 9.41 -2.85
N GLU A 127 -48.20 9.26 -2.76
CA GLU A 127 -49.04 9.97 -1.77
C GLU A 127 -48.66 9.66 -0.32
N ASN A 128 -48.16 8.46 -0.02
CA ASN A 128 -47.71 8.11 1.34
C ASN A 128 -46.44 8.88 1.75
N PHE A 129 -45.76 9.50 0.79
CA PHE A 129 -44.53 10.29 1.00
C PHE A 129 -44.77 11.79 0.84
N LYS A 130 -46.03 12.24 0.81
CA LYS A 130 -46.41 13.65 0.78
C LYS A 130 -46.22 14.25 2.18
N LYS A 131 -45.36 15.26 2.30
CA LYS A 131 -45.22 16.08 3.50
C LYS A 131 -45.94 17.40 3.31
N THR A 132 -46.74 17.77 4.28
CA THR A 132 -47.36 19.11 4.36
C THR A 132 -46.61 19.90 5.42
N VAL A 133 -46.09 21.06 5.02
CA VAL A 133 -45.43 22.00 5.91
C VAL A 133 -46.30 23.26 5.96
N GLN A 134 -46.66 23.69 7.16
CA GLN A 134 -47.37 24.94 7.36
C GLN A 134 -46.40 26.10 7.11
N VAL A 135 -46.67 26.91 6.08
CA VAL A 135 -45.81 28.03 5.68
C VAL A 135 -46.17 29.29 6.46
N ASP A 136 -47.47 29.50 6.70
CA ASP A 136 -48.01 30.54 7.57
C ASP A 136 -49.36 30.09 8.19
N SER A 137 -49.99 30.92 9.01
CA SER A 137 -51.25 30.61 9.68
C SER A 137 -52.43 30.35 8.73
N THR A 138 -52.26 30.60 7.43
CA THR A 138 -53.31 30.51 6.40
C THR A 138 -52.97 29.58 5.23
N ARG A 139 -51.72 29.13 5.10
CA ARG A 139 -51.25 28.36 3.94
C ARG A 139 -50.39 27.16 4.31
N ASP A 140 -50.81 26.03 3.79
CA ASP A 140 -50.06 24.79 3.79
C ASP A 140 -49.38 24.60 2.43
N SER A 141 -48.12 24.18 2.44
CA SER A 141 -47.41 23.75 1.24
C SER A 141 -47.11 22.26 1.35
N SER A 142 -47.56 21.50 0.35
CA SER A 142 -47.24 20.07 0.26
C SER A 142 -46.17 19.81 -0.77
N PHE A 143 -45.22 18.92 -0.45
CA PHE A 143 -44.26 18.39 -1.41
C PHE A 143 -44.08 16.88 -1.18
N TYR A 144 -43.70 16.17 -2.24
CA TYR A 144 -43.35 14.75 -2.13
C TYR A 144 -41.88 14.62 -1.75
N GLN A 145 -41.59 13.82 -0.74
CA GLN A 145 -40.20 13.55 -0.39
C GLN A 145 -39.48 12.87 -1.57
N PRO A 146 -38.28 13.33 -1.94
CA PRO A 146 -37.44 12.67 -2.94
C PRO A 146 -37.18 11.19 -2.62
N LEU A 147 -37.02 10.36 -3.65
CA LEU A 147 -36.85 8.90 -3.51
C LEU A 147 -35.70 8.53 -2.56
N ASP A 148 -34.57 9.22 -2.67
CA ASP A 148 -33.39 9.04 -1.82
C ASP A 148 -33.69 9.27 -0.33
N GLN A 149 -34.64 10.15 0.01
CA GLN A 149 -35.03 10.41 1.41
C GLN A 149 -35.96 9.33 2.01
N VAL A 150 -36.69 8.59 1.17
CA VAL A 150 -37.64 7.56 1.62
C VAL A 150 -37.21 6.14 1.23
N ARG A 151 -36.04 6.01 0.62
CA ARG A 151 -35.52 4.75 0.09
C ARG A 151 -35.44 3.66 1.15
N ASP A 152 -34.87 3.96 2.31
CA ASP A 152 -34.69 2.98 3.38
C ASP A 152 -36.03 2.44 3.90
N THR A 153 -37.04 3.31 4.03
CA THR A 153 -38.40 2.91 4.39
C THR A 153 -39.02 2.00 3.33
N ILE A 154 -38.84 2.32 2.05
CA ILE A 154 -39.32 1.48 0.93
C ILE A 154 -38.63 0.12 0.93
N VAL A 155 -37.30 0.10 1.07
CA VAL A 155 -36.50 -1.12 1.15
C VAL A 155 -36.98 -2.00 2.30
N GLN A 156 -37.23 -1.41 3.47
CA GLN A 156 -37.77 -2.13 4.61
C GLN A 156 -39.15 -2.73 4.32
N ILE A 157 -40.08 -1.96 3.75
CA ILE A 157 -41.42 -2.45 3.40
C ILE A 157 -41.33 -3.60 2.39
N LEU A 158 -40.51 -3.44 1.34
CA LEU A 158 -40.32 -4.48 0.33
C LEU A 158 -39.67 -5.73 0.93
N PHE A 159 -38.71 -5.57 1.83
CA PHE A 159 -38.06 -6.68 2.52
C PHE A 159 -39.06 -7.47 3.36
N THR A 160 -39.83 -6.83 4.25
CA THR A 160 -40.77 -7.53 5.13
C THR A 160 -41.94 -8.14 4.37
N LYS A 161 -42.32 -7.54 3.24
CA LYS A 161 -43.29 -8.12 2.30
C LYS A 161 -42.77 -9.40 1.64
N ASN A 162 -41.52 -9.39 1.16
CA ASN A 162 -40.93 -10.53 0.45
C ASN A 162 -40.43 -11.63 1.40
N TYR A 163 -40.05 -11.25 2.61
CA TYR A 163 -39.47 -12.10 3.63
C TYR A 163 -40.16 -11.82 4.97
N PRO A 164 -41.40 -12.28 5.16
CA PRO A 164 -42.10 -12.06 6.42
C PRO A 164 -41.39 -12.79 7.58
N PRO A 165 -41.50 -12.29 8.82
CA PRO A 165 -40.92 -12.94 9.98
C PRO A 165 -41.44 -14.39 10.14
N ASP A 166 -40.53 -15.34 10.34
CA ASP A 166 -40.90 -16.75 10.53
C ASP A 166 -41.43 -17.03 11.95
N SER A 167 -42.04 -18.20 12.12
CA SER A 167 -42.62 -18.61 13.41
C SER A 167 -41.58 -18.75 14.53
N SER A 168 -40.32 -19.04 14.20
CA SER A 168 -39.22 -19.14 15.18
C SER A 168 -38.76 -17.76 15.67
N PHE A 169 -38.85 -16.74 14.82
CA PHE A 169 -38.63 -15.36 15.22
C PHE A 169 -39.80 -14.83 16.05
N LEU A 170 -41.05 -15.07 15.60
CA LEU A 170 -42.25 -14.61 16.30
C LEU A 170 -42.39 -15.23 17.70
N SER A 171 -41.91 -16.46 17.92
CA SER A 171 -41.95 -17.08 19.25
C SER A 171 -40.97 -16.48 20.27
N ARG A 172 -40.00 -15.67 19.82
CA ARG A 172 -38.98 -15.02 20.66
C ARG A 172 -39.32 -13.56 20.99
N ILE A 173 -40.37 -13.02 20.37
CA ILE A 173 -40.79 -11.64 20.59
C ILE A 173 -42.10 -11.67 21.35
N ASP A 174 -42.20 -10.84 22.38
CA ASP A 174 -43.43 -10.65 23.13
C ASP A 174 -44.56 -10.15 22.22
N LYS A 175 -45.79 -10.11 22.71
CA LYS A 175 -46.95 -9.62 21.95
C LYS A 175 -46.82 -8.12 21.64
N GLU A 176 -46.02 -7.80 20.62
CA GLU A 176 -45.75 -6.48 20.08
C GLU A 176 -46.66 -6.22 18.87
N ASP A 177 -46.87 -4.95 18.51
CA ASP A 177 -47.54 -4.60 17.26
C ASP A 177 -46.70 -5.05 16.04
N SER A 178 -47.40 -5.47 14.99
CA SER A 178 -46.90 -5.84 13.68
C SER A 178 -45.83 -4.90 13.11
N SER A 179 -45.97 -3.58 13.28
CA SER A 179 -44.96 -2.61 12.80
C SER A 179 -43.63 -2.81 13.53
N ARG A 180 -43.67 -2.92 14.86
CA ARG A 180 -42.48 -3.10 15.69
C ARG A 180 -41.83 -4.47 15.45
N VAL A 181 -42.62 -5.52 15.25
CA VAL A 181 -42.11 -6.84 14.85
C VAL A 181 -41.34 -6.76 13.53
N ASN A 182 -41.88 -6.06 12.54
CA ASN A 182 -41.25 -5.84 11.24
C ASN A 182 -39.95 -5.03 11.33
N ASP A 183 -39.91 -4.00 12.19
CA ASP A 183 -38.71 -3.20 12.43
C ASP A 183 -37.57 -4.05 13.05
N ILE A 184 -37.90 -4.86 14.06
CA ILE A 184 -36.93 -5.75 14.71
C ILE A 184 -36.45 -6.82 13.71
N TRP A 185 -37.36 -7.38 12.91
CA TRP A 185 -37.03 -8.39 11.89
C TRP A 185 -36.08 -7.83 10.84
N PHE A 186 -36.41 -6.67 10.26
CA PHE A 186 -35.57 -5.98 9.28
C PHE A 186 -34.19 -5.66 9.87
N SER A 187 -34.15 -5.05 11.05
CA SER A 187 -32.89 -4.64 11.70
C SER A 187 -32.00 -5.84 12.06
N SER A 188 -32.59 -6.94 12.51
CA SER A 188 -31.86 -8.19 12.80
C SER A 188 -31.21 -8.76 11.53
N ASN A 189 -31.99 -8.87 10.45
CA ASN A 189 -31.49 -9.43 9.19
C ASN A 189 -30.55 -8.48 8.45
N LYS A 190 -30.71 -7.16 8.57
CA LYS A 190 -29.76 -6.18 7.98
C LYS A 190 -28.37 -6.30 8.61
N ARG A 191 -28.29 -6.56 9.93
CA ARG A 191 -27.02 -6.79 10.63
C ARG A 191 -26.33 -8.09 10.23
N ASN A 192 -27.10 -9.10 9.82
CA ASN A 192 -26.57 -10.38 9.34
C ASN A 192 -27.03 -10.71 7.90
N ALA A 193 -26.99 -9.69 7.04
CA ALA A 193 -27.52 -9.81 5.68
C ALA A 193 -26.82 -10.91 4.86
N PRO A 194 -25.48 -11.10 4.95
CA PRO A 194 -24.82 -12.20 4.23
C PRO A 194 -25.38 -13.58 4.58
N ASP A 195 -25.55 -13.91 5.86
CA ASP A 195 -26.08 -15.22 6.26
C ASP A 195 -27.57 -15.38 5.94
N PHE A 196 -28.34 -14.30 6.04
CA PHE A 196 -29.74 -14.30 5.64
C PHE A 196 -29.87 -14.63 4.15
N PHE A 197 -29.15 -13.89 3.28
CA PHE A 197 -29.21 -14.10 1.84
C PHE A 197 -28.53 -15.39 1.38
N LEU A 198 -27.54 -15.91 2.11
CA LEU A 198 -27.02 -17.27 1.91
C LEU A 198 -28.16 -18.29 1.92
N LYS A 199 -28.98 -18.27 2.97
CA LYS A 199 -30.10 -19.22 3.15
C LYS A 199 -31.18 -19.02 2.10
N VAL A 200 -31.54 -17.78 1.80
CA VAL A 200 -32.55 -17.45 0.76
C VAL A 200 -32.10 -17.95 -0.61
N LEU A 201 -30.88 -17.61 -1.04
CA LEU A 201 -30.37 -17.98 -2.36
C LEU A 201 -30.06 -19.48 -2.45
N PHE A 202 -29.64 -20.11 -1.35
CA PHE A 202 -29.50 -21.56 -1.30
C PHE A 202 -30.85 -22.25 -1.52
N LYS A 203 -31.91 -21.79 -0.85
CA LYS A 203 -33.26 -22.32 -1.03
C LYS A 203 -33.79 -22.08 -2.45
N GLU A 204 -33.60 -20.89 -3.00
CA GLU A 204 -33.98 -20.56 -4.38
C GLU A 204 -33.30 -21.50 -5.39
N LYS A 205 -31.99 -21.73 -5.22
CA LYS A 205 -31.21 -22.54 -6.16
C LYS A 205 -31.44 -24.04 -6.05
N TYR A 206 -31.44 -24.57 -4.83
CA TYR A 206 -31.46 -26.02 -4.58
C TYR A 206 -32.84 -26.55 -4.19
N GLN A 207 -33.85 -25.68 -4.10
CA GLN A 207 -35.22 -26.04 -3.73
C GLN A 207 -35.32 -26.78 -2.38
N LYS A 208 -34.35 -26.56 -1.49
CA LYS A 208 -34.27 -27.12 -0.14
C LYS A 208 -33.70 -26.11 0.85
N SER A 209 -34.07 -26.21 2.12
CA SER A 209 -33.49 -25.37 3.17
C SER A 209 -31.98 -25.56 3.28
N TYR A 210 -31.28 -24.51 3.71
CA TYR A 210 -29.86 -24.61 4.03
C TYR A 210 -29.64 -25.67 5.12
N PRO A 211 -28.74 -26.65 4.90
CA PRO A 211 -28.59 -27.77 5.83
C PRO A 211 -27.87 -27.36 7.12
N ASP A 212 -28.19 -28.03 8.22
CA ASP A 212 -27.54 -27.80 9.51
C ASP A 212 -26.08 -28.29 9.51
N SER A 213 -25.79 -29.34 8.73
CA SER A 213 -24.46 -29.94 8.60
C SER A 213 -23.76 -29.47 7.34
N ILE A 214 -22.50 -29.03 7.50
CA ILE A 214 -21.66 -28.62 6.36
C ILE A 214 -21.33 -29.77 5.41
N LYS A 215 -21.41 -31.03 5.86
CA LYS A 215 -21.10 -32.22 5.05
C LYS A 215 -22.02 -32.39 3.84
N GLU A 216 -23.18 -31.74 3.86
CA GLU A 216 -24.09 -31.71 2.72
C GLU A 216 -23.60 -30.79 1.58
N VAL A 217 -22.84 -29.76 1.92
CA VAL A 217 -22.35 -28.74 0.98
C VAL A 217 -20.84 -28.81 0.74
N TYR A 218 -20.09 -29.47 1.63
CA TYR A 218 -18.64 -29.62 1.60
C TYR A 218 -18.19 -31.09 1.55
N GLY A 219 -17.27 -31.38 0.63
CA GLY A 219 -16.69 -32.71 0.42
C GLY A 219 -16.47 -33.00 -1.08
N ASP A 220 -15.95 -34.19 -1.38
CA ASP A 220 -15.71 -34.59 -2.77
C ASP A 220 -17.03 -34.68 -3.55
N GLY A 221 -17.06 -34.02 -4.72
CA GLY A 221 -18.27 -33.92 -5.54
C GLY A 221 -19.40 -33.07 -4.95
N LYS A 222 -19.16 -32.36 -3.83
CA LYS A 222 -20.13 -31.43 -3.24
C LYS A 222 -20.03 -30.04 -3.88
N ILE A 223 -20.87 -29.10 -3.39
CA ILE A 223 -20.94 -27.74 -3.92
C ILE A 223 -19.60 -27.01 -3.75
N ILE A 224 -18.98 -27.19 -2.58
CA ILE A 224 -17.64 -26.72 -2.23
C ILE A 224 -16.76 -27.95 -2.02
N THR A 225 -15.62 -28.00 -2.67
CA THR A 225 -14.67 -29.12 -2.59
C THR A 225 -13.50 -28.80 -1.65
N PRO A 226 -12.75 -29.81 -1.17
CA PRO A 226 -11.52 -29.58 -0.43
C PRO A 226 -10.51 -28.72 -1.21
N GLU A 227 -10.43 -28.88 -2.52
CA GLU A 227 -9.55 -28.07 -3.37
C GLU A 227 -9.93 -26.58 -3.35
N ASP A 228 -11.23 -26.28 -3.39
CA ASP A 228 -11.72 -24.90 -3.29
C ASP A 228 -11.30 -24.27 -1.95
N ARG A 229 -11.37 -25.04 -0.86
CA ARG A 229 -10.90 -24.61 0.47
C ARG A 229 -9.41 -24.31 0.48
N GLU A 230 -8.58 -25.18 -0.08
CA GLU A 230 -7.13 -24.98 -0.11
C GLU A 230 -6.72 -23.74 -0.91
N ILE A 231 -7.41 -23.45 -2.01
CA ILE A 231 -7.19 -22.20 -2.77
C ILE A 231 -7.41 -20.98 -1.87
N ILE A 232 -8.51 -20.93 -1.10
CA ILE A 232 -8.77 -19.78 -0.24
C ILE A 232 -7.84 -19.73 0.97
N LEU A 233 -7.46 -20.88 1.54
CA LEU A 233 -6.44 -20.90 2.59
C LEU A 233 -5.11 -20.32 2.09
N SER A 234 -4.79 -20.47 0.81
CA SER A 234 -3.59 -19.85 0.22
C SER A 234 -3.63 -18.32 0.24
N TRP A 235 -4.82 -17.71 0.28
CA TRP A 235 -5.03 -16.26 0.37
C TRP A 235 -4.80 -15.72 1.78
N ILE A 236 -4.86 -16.60 2.78
CA ILE A 236 -4.74 -16.28 4.19
C ILE A 236 -3.27 -16.44 4.60
N LYS A 237 -2.73 -15.43 5.29
CA LYS A 237 -1.37 -15.51 5.83
C LYS A 237 -1.19 -16.76 6.69
N PRO A 238 -0.04 -17.46 6.62
CA PRO A 238 0.17 -18.73 7.31
C PRO A 238 -0.20 -18.73 8.80
N GLN A 239 0.12 -17.67 9.55
CA GLN A 239 -0.18 -17.56 10.97
C GLN A 239 -1.68 -17.53 11.30
N TYR A 240 -2.55 -17.24 10.33
CA TYR A 240 -3.99 -17.20 10.52
C TYR A 240 -4.70 -18.45 10.00
N ARG A 241 -3.99 -19.41 9.41
CA ARG A 241 -4.61 -20.62 8.83
C ARG A 241 -5.12 -21.58 9.90
N GLN A 242 -4.43 -21.67 11.04
CA GLN A 242 -4.76 -22.59 12.13
C GLN A 242 -6.20 -22.42 12.64
N GLN A 243 -6.75 -21.20 12.63
CA GLN A 243 -8.13 -20.95 13.07
C GLN A 243 -9.19 -21.63 12.17
N TYR A 244 -8.81 -22.00 10.93
CA TYR A 244 -9.66 -22.65 9.93
C TYR A 244 -9.48 -24.17 9.86
N GLU A 245 -8.59 -24.74 10.68
CA GLU A 245 -8.32 -26.18 10.71
C GLU A 245 -9.31 -26.96 11.58
N ASN A 246 -9.91 -26.31 12.59
CA ASN A 246 -10.98 -26.93 13.38
C ASN A 246 -12.32 -26.96 12.63
N GLU A 247 -13.29 -27.72 13.17
CA GLU A 247 -14.61 -27.91 12.54
C GLU A 247 -15.37 -26.59 12.32
N ASN A 248 -15.36 -25.69 13.31
CA ASN A 248 -16.04 -24.38 13.23
C ASN A 248 -15.38 -23.46 12.20
N GLY A 249 -14.05 -23.42 12.18
CA GLY A 249 -13.27 -22.67 11.22
C GLY A 249 -13.49 -23.18 9.79
N THR A 250 -13.49 -24.50 9.61
CA THR A 250 -13.83 -25.14 8.33
C THR A 250 -15.25 -24.77 7.89
N LYS A 251 -16.24 -24.87 8.80
CA LYS A 251 -17.62 -24.47 8.54
C LYS A 251 -17.70 -23.02 8.04
N ARG A 252 -17.08 -22.09 8.77
CA ARG A 252 -17.09 -20.67 8.41
C ARG A 252 -16.48 -20.40 7.03
N LEU A 253 -15.36 -21.05 6.73
CA LEU A 253 -14.69 -20.89 5.43
C LEU A 253 -15.54 -21.46 4.27
N VAL A 254 -16.15 -22.63 4.48
CA VAL A 254 -17.09 -23.24 3.53
C VAL A 254 -18.31 -22.34 3.30
N GLU A 255 -18.85 -21.73 4.35
CA GLU A 255 -19.97 -20.80 4.27
C GLU A 255 -19.61 -19.54 3.46
N PHE A 256 -18.42 -18.97 3.65
CA PHE A 256 -17.93 -17.85 2.82
C PHE A 256 -17.80 -18.23 1.35
N LEU A 257 -17.21 -19.39 1.06
CA LEU A 257 -17.10 -19.92 -0.30
C LEU A 257 -18.47 -20.12 -0.96
N LEU A 258 -19.43 -20.65 -0.20
CA LEU A 258 -20.79 -20.85 -0.66
C LEU A 258 -21.52 -19.52 -0.90
N GLN A 259 -21.35 -18.54 0.00
CA GLN A 259 -21.85 -17.17 -0.19
C GLN A 259 -21.31 -16.59 -1.50
N TRP A 260 -20.00 -16.65 -1.74
CA TRP A 260 -19.42 -16.11 -2.97
C TRP A 260 -19.96 -16.79 -4.22
N LYS A 261 -20.13 -18.11 -4.20
CA LYS A 261 -20.71 -18.85 -5.31
C LYS A 261 -22.14 -18.42 -5.60
N LEU A 262 -23.01 -18.40 -4.59
CA LEU A 262 -24.42 -18.04 -4.76
C LEU A 262 -24.63 -16.57 -5.12
N PHE A 263 -23.86 -15.66 -4.50
CA PHE A 263 -23.99 -14.22 -4.77
C PHE A 263 -23.43 -13.87 -6.15
N SER A 264 -22.33 -14.49 -6.58
CA SER A 264 -21.81 -14.36 -7.95
C SER A 264 -22.83 -14.84 -8.99
N GLU A 265 -23.45 -16.00 -8.77
CA GLU A 265 -24.51 -16.50 -9.65
C GLU A 265 -25.73 -15.57 -9.67
N LYS A 266 -26.18 -15.06 -8.53
CA LYS A 266 -27.28 -14.09 -8.47
C LYS A 266 -26.93 -12.81 -9.20
N ALA A 267 -25.70 -12.31 -9.04
CA ALA A 267 -25.18 -11.15 -9.76
C ALA A 267 -25.22 -11.36 -11.29
N ASN A 268 -24.85 -12.56 -11.77
CA ASN A 268 -24.96 -12.92 -13.17
C ASN A 268 -26.42 -12.97 -13.65
N GLN A 269 -27.32 -13.59 -12.86
CA GLN A 269 -28.74 -13.71 -13.20
C GLN A 269 -29.42 -12.35 -13.37
N VAL A 270 -29.07 -11.36 -12.54
CA VAL A 270 -29.61 -9.99 -12.64
C VAL A 270 -28.80 -9.10 -13.59
N ALA A 271 -27.94 -9.69 -14.42
CA ALA A 271 -27.06 -9.01 -15.38
C ALA A 271 -26.12 -7.95 -14.77
N PHE A 272 -25.87 -7.96 -13.46
CA PHE A 272 -24.98 -7.02 -12.78
C PHE A 272 -23.54 -7.13 -13.32
N THR A 273 -23.05 -8.35 -13.51
CA THR A 273 -21.70 -8.61 -14.03
C THR A 273 -21.53 -8.22 -15.50
N SER A 274 -22.64 -7.97 -16.21
CA SER A 274 -22.62 -7.53 -17.60
C SER A 274 -22.56 -6.02 -17.77
N THR A 275 -22.76 -5.26 -16.68
CA THR A 275 -22.71 -3.79 -16.69
C THR A 275 -21.32 -3.28 -17.12
N PRO A 276 -21.23 -2.16 -17.86
CA PRO A 276 -19.95 -1.60 -18.28
C PRO A 276 -19.02 -1.28 -17.10
N GLU A 277 -19.59 -0.76 -16.01
CA GLU A 277 -18.86 -0.45 -14.77
C GLU A 277 -18.19 -1.70 -14.18
N PHE A 278 -18.96 -2.78 -13.96
CA PHE A 278 -18.40 -4.00 -13.38
C PHE A 278 -17.35 -4.64 -14.28
N LYS A 279 -17.54 -4.61 -15.61
CA LYS A 279 -16.52 -5.11 -16.56
C LYS A 279 -15.21 -4.35 -16.44
N LYS A 280 -15.25 -3.02 -16.26
CA LYS A 280 -14.06 -2.20 -16.01
C LYS A 280 -13.42 -2.51 -14.66
N VAL A 281 -14.21 -2.70 -13.60
CA VAL A 281 -13.67 -3.14 -12.29
C VAL A 281 -12.96 -4.49 -12.41
N MET A 282 -13.55 -5.43 -13.15
CA MET A 282 -12.93 -6.75 -13.40
C MET A 282 -11.68 -6.67 -14.26
N ASP A 283 -11.60 -5.73 -15.21
CA ASP A 283 -10.37 -5.46 -15.96
C ASP A 283 -9.25 -4.96 -15.03
N TRP A 284 -9.56 -4.04 -14.10
CA TRP A 284 -8.58 -3.58 -13.11
C TRP A 284 -8.18 -4.67 -12.12
N ALA A 285 -9.13 -5.45 -11.60
CA ALA A 285 -8.84 -6.61 -10.75
C ALA A 285 -7.92 -7.62 -11.46
N TRP A 286 -8.15 -7.84 -12.76
CA TRP A 286 -7.30 -8.70 -13.58
C TRP A 286 -5.88 -8.15 -13.71
N LYS A 287 -5.73 -6.84 -13.97
CA LYS A 287 -4.41 -6.21 -14.05
C LYS A 287 -3.67 -6.27 -12.72
N LEU A 288 -4.35 -6.01 -11.60
CA LEU A 288 -3.78 -6.12 -10.25
C LEU A 288 -3.20 -7.51 -10.01
N GLU A 289 -3.93 -8.56 -10.37
CA GLU A 289 -3.48 -9.94 -10.22
C GLU A 289 -2.21 -10.22 -11.04
N VAL A 290 -2.23 -9.86 -12.32
CA VAL A 290 -1.08 -10.05 -13.22
C VAL A 290 0.13 -9.29 -12.71
N VAL A 291 -0.06 -8.07 -12.21
CA VAL A 291 1.03 -7.23 -11.70
C VAL A 291 1.60 -7.79 -10.41
N ASN A 292 0.75 -8.22 -9.46
CA ASN A 292 1.20 -8.85 -8.22
C ASN A 292 2.09 -10.08 -8.51
N GLU A 293 1.66 -10.94 -9.43
CA GLU A 293 2.44 -12.11 -9.85
C GLU A 293 3.70 -11.74 -10.64
N TYR A 294 3.64 -10.71 -11.48
CA TYR A 294 4.81 -10.21 -12.22
C TYR A 294 5.87 -9.67 -11.26
N VAL A 295 5.49 -8.87 -10.26
CA VAL A 295 6.40 -8.36 -9.24
C VAL A 295 7.06 -9.53 -8.50
N LYS A 296 6.26 -10.49 -8.00
CA LYS A 296 6.76 -11.66 -7.25
C LYS A 296 7.73 -12.53 -8.04
N LYS A 297 7.42 -12.82 -9.31
CA LYS A 297 8.17 -13.79 -10.12
C LYS A 297 9.33 -13.18 -10.90
N GLU A 298 9.23 -11.89 -11.26
CA GLU A 298 10.20 -11.26 -12.15
C GLU A 298 11.00 -10.17 -11.42
N LEU A 299 10.34 -9.26 -10.69
CA LEU A 299 11.03 -8.11 -10.08
C LEU A 299 11.72 -8.47 -8.77
N LEU A 300 11.07 -9.21 -7.85
CA LEU A 300 11.69 -9.56 -6.57
C LEU A 300 12.98 -10.39 -6.75
N PRO A 301 13.04 -11.44 -7.59
CA PRO A 301 14.28 -12.19 -7.79
C PRO A 301 15.40 -11.37 -8.45
N GLN A 302 15.06 -10.32 -9.19
CA GLN A 302 16.04 -9.36 -9.70
C GLN A 302 16.51 -8.39 -8.62
N ALA A 303 15.59 -7.95 -7.76
CA ALA A 303 15.88 -7.04 -6.65
C ALA A 303 16.75 -7.70 -5.57
N ASP A 304 16.60 -9.01 -5.35
CA ASP A 304 17.41 -9.77 -4.39
C ASP A 304 18.87 -9.97 -4.81
N LYS A 305 19.20 -9.78 -6.10
CA LYS A 305 20.56 -10.00 -6.60
C LYS A 305 21.51 -8.89 -6.15
N GLY A 306 22.57 -9.30 -5.44
CA GLY A 306 23.66 -8.40 -5.07
C GLY A 306 23.31 -7.40 -3.98
N LEU A 307 22.27 -7.67 -3.17
CA LEU A 307 21.99 -6.87 -1.99
C LEU A 307 23.07 -7.10 -0.94
N THR A 308 23.76 -6.02 -0.57
CA THR A 308 24.76 -6.02 0.50
C THR A 308 24.50 -4.83 1.40
N ILE A 309 24.72 -5.01 2.70
CA ILE A 309 24.76 -3.92 3.68
C ILE A 309 26.18 -3.88 4.25
N ASP A 310 26.74 -2.68 4.33
CA ASP A 310 27.95 -2.43 5.09
C ASP A 310 27.62 -2.59 6.58
N SER A 311 27.88 -3.78 7.12
CA SER A 311 27.53 -4.11 8.51
C SER A 311 28.28 -3.26 9.52
N SER A 312 29.40 -2.62 9.15
CA SER A 312 30.17 -1.74 10.03
C SER A 312 29.40 -0.49 10.45
N ILE A 313 28.41 -0.05 9.66
CA ILE A 313 27.59 1.13 9.96
C ILE A 313 26.42 0.79 10.90
N VAL A 314 26.04 -0.49 11.00
CA VAL A 314 24.83 -0.90 11.72
C VAL A 314 24.88 -0.61 13.23
N PRO A 315 26.00 -0.82 13.95
CA PRO A 315 26.11 -0.42 15.36
C PRO A 315 25.78 1.04 15.60
N TYR A 316 26.23 1.92 14.71
CA TYR A 316 25.98 3.35 14.82
C TYR A 316 24.50 3.69 14.66
N ILE A 317 23.80 3.05 13.72
CA ILE A 317 22.35 3.22 13.57
C ILE A 317 21.61 2.75 14.85
N ILE A 318 22.09 1.67 15.47
CA ILE A 318 21.51 1.19 16.74
C ILE A 318 21.72 2.21 17.86
N HIS A 319 22.91 2.83 17.95
CA HIS A 319 23.19 3.91 18.91
C HIS A 319 22.29 5.13 18.71
N ASP A 320 22.07 5.52 17.44
CA ASP A 320 21.21 6.65 17.12
C ASP A 320 19.75 6.36 17.54
N GLU A 321 19.25 5.14 17.31
CA GLU A 321 17.89 4.72 17.66
C GLU A 321 17.67 4.54 19.17
N SER A 322 18.68 4.05 19.91
CA SER A 322 18.65 3.97 21.37
C SER A 322 18.92 5.31 22.05
N ASN A 323 19.36 6.31 21.28
CA ASN A 323 19.76 7.61 21.78
C ASN A 323 20.88 7.54 22.85
N SER A 324 21.76 6.53 22.75
CA SER A 324 22.84 6.24 23.70
C SER A 324 23.79 5.17 23.14
N ILE A 325 25.00 5.05 23.69
CA ILE A 325 25.92 3.96 23.33
C ILE A 325 25.43 2.63 23.91
N VAL A 326 25.29 1.64 23.03
CA VAL A 326 24.93 0.26 23.39
C VAL A 326 26.21 -0.56 23.43
N ALA A 327 26.83 -0.68 24.61
CA ALA A 327 28.14 -1.31 24.77
C ALA A 327 28.21 -2.77 24.29
N ASN A 328 27.10 -3.52 24.40
CA ASN A 328 27.00 -4.92 24.00
C ASN A 328 25.76 -5.14 23.12
N ILE A 329 25.91 -4.87 21.82
CA ILE A 329 24.86 -5.19 20.85
C ILE A 329 24.84 -6.70 20.66
N ASP A 330 23.78 -7.36 21.12
CA ASP A 330 23.64 -8.80 20.95
C ASP A 330 23.44 -9.18 19.47
N SER A 331 23.81 -10.41 19.12
CA SER A 331 23.78 -10.90 17.74
C SER A 331 22.38 -10.94 17.14
N SER A 332 21.33 -11.09 17.96
CA SER A 332 19.94 -11.08 17.49
C SER A 332 19.53 -9.66 17.10
N THR A 333 19.80 -8.67 17.95
CA THR A 333 19.54 -7.25 17.64
C THR A 333 20.26 -6.81 16.37
N LEU A 334 21.55 -7.14 16.24
CA LEU A 334 22.32 -6.84 15.03
C LEU A 334 21.75 -7.52 13.78
N SER A 335 21.45 -8.82 13.85
CA SER A 335 20.91 -9.61 12.73
C SER A 335 19.53 -9.10 12.29
N ASN A 336 18.66 -8.77 13.24
CA ASN A 336 17.34 -8.19 12.97
C ASN A 336 17.47 -6.84 12.27
N LYS A 337 18.41 -5.99 12.72
CA LYS A 337 18.65 -4.69 12.11
C LYS A 337 19.21 -4.82 10.69
N ILE A 338 20.19 -5.69 10.46
CA ILE A 338 20.73 -6.00 9.13
C ILE A 338 19.61 -6.49 8.20
N SER A 339 18.77 -7.40 8.68
CA SER A 339 17.64 -7.94 7.90
C SER A 339 16.65 -6.84 7.51
N SER A 340 16.34 -5.92 8.42
CA SER A 340 15.47 -4.76 8.15
C SER A 340 16.07 -3.81 7.11
N LEU A 341 17.38 -3.53 7.20
CA LEU A 341 18.10 -2.69 6.24
C LEU A 341 18.19 -3.35 4.85
N LEU A 342 18.46 -4.66 4.79
CA LEU A 342 18.43 -5.44 3.54
C LEU A 342 17.04 -5.39 2.89
N ASN A 343 15.97 -5.55 3.68
CA ASN A 343 14.60 -5.42 3.19
C ASN A 343 14.31 -4.00 2.64
N THR A 344 14.86 -2.97 3.28
CA THR A 344 14.75 -1.59 2.79
C THR A 344 15.48 -1.43 1.44
N GLN A 345 16.71 -1.95 1.30
CA GLN A 345 17.43 -1.94 0.02
C GLN A 345 16.70 -2.73 -1.08
N LYS A 346 16.10 -3.87 -0.73
CA LYS A 346 15.25 -4.65 -1.64
C LYS A 346 14.10 -3.81 -2.17
N LYS A 347 13.35 -3.13 -1.30
CA LYS A 347 12.24 -2.23 -1.68
C LYS A 347 12.72 -1.12 -2.63
N LEU A 348 13.82 -0.44 -2.30
CA LEU A 348 14.42 0.58 -3.17
C LEU A 348 14.82 0.02 -4.53
N LYS A 349 15.33 -1.21 -4.57
CA LYS A 349 15.69 -1.86 -5.83
C LYS A 349 14.46 -2.20 -6.67
N VAL A 350 13.36 -2.64 -6.04
CA VAL A 350 12.06 -2.83 -6.71
C VAL A 350 11.55 -1.50 -7.27
N ASP A 351 11.59 -0.42 -6.49
CA ASP A 351 11.17 0.91 -6.92
C ASP A 351 11.99 1.39 -8.13
N SER A 352 13.30 1.16 -8.13
CA SER A 352 14.17 1.43 -9.29
C SER A 352 13.74 0.67 -10.55
N LEU A 353 13.44 -0.63 -10.42
CA LEU A 353 12.99 -1.44 -11.54
C LEU A 353 11.63 -0.96 -12.08
N ILE A 354 10.71 -0.58 -11.19
CA ILE A 354 9.41 -0.03 -11.57
C ILE A 354 9.58 1.33 -12.25
N TYR A 355 10.47 2.19 -11.74
CA TYR A 355 10.77 3.49 -12.34
C TYR A 355 11.30 3.36 -13.78
N GLU A 356 12.20 2.42 -14.06
CA GLU A 356 12.66 2.15 -15.43
C GLU A 356 11.52 1.64 -16.33
N ILE A 357 10.59 0.84 -15.80
CA ILE A 357 9.39 0.44 -16.55
C ILE A 357 8.47 1.63 -16.81
N ARG A 358 8.30 2.55 -15.86
CA ARG A 358 7.54 3.79 -16.05
C ARG A 358 8.12 4.63 -17.19
N LYS A 359 9.45 4.80 -17.22
CA LYS A 359 10.16 5.48 -18.30
C LYS A 359 9.98 4.78 -19.64
N GLU A 360 10.16 3.46 -19.70
CA GLU A 360 9.92 2.66 -20.91
C GLU A 360 8.49 2.85 -21.44
N LYS A 361 7.50 2.88 -20.53
CA LYS A 361 6.09 3.08 -20.86
C LYS A 361 5.69 4.55 -20.96
N GLN A 362 6.63 5.49 -20.89
CA GLN A 362 6.37 6.93 -21.04
C GLN A 362 5.21 7.42 -20.17
N VAL A 363 5.19 7.00 -18.90
CA VAL A 363 4.18 7.47 -17.93
C VAL A 363 4.27 8.98 -17.79
N LYS A 364 3.14 9.68 -17.90
CA LYS A 364 3.05 11.15 -17.74
C LYS A 364 1.73 11.54 -17.09
N PHE A 365 1.78 12.44 -16.11
CA PHE A 365 0.58 13.07 -15.57
C PHE A 365 0.16 14.27 -16.43
N LEU A 366 -1.15 14.43 -16.60
CA LEU A 366 -1.75 15.53 -17.35
C LEU A 366 -2.47 16.55 -16.46
N GLN A 367 -2.71 16.19 -15.19
CA GLN A 367 -3.35 17.03 -14.19
C GLN A 367 -2.47 17.15 -12.93
N ASN A 368 -2.67 18.23 -12.16
CA ASN A 368 -1.81 18.58 -11.04
C ASN A 368 -2.30 18.07 -9.68
N ASP A 369 -3.59 17.76 -9.55
CA ASP A 369 -4.24 17.37 -8.30
C ASP A 369 -4.07 15.87 -7.98
N LEU A 370 -3.92 15.02 -9.01
CA LEU A 370 -3.67 13.59 -8.89
C LEU A 370 -2.40 13.20 -9.65
N LYS A 371 -1.24 13.46 -9.03
CA LYS A 371 0.07 13.10 -9.58
C LYS A 371 1.06 12.66 -8.51
N ASP A 372 2.12 12.01 -8.95
CA ASP A 372 3.38 11.88 -8.22
C ASP A 372 4.50 12.63 -8.96
N TYR A 373 5.73 12.55 -8.46
CA TYR A 373 6.89 13.17 -9.10
C TYR A 373 7.70 12.20 -9.96
N LEU A 374 7.31 10.92 -10.04
CA LEU A 374 8.05 9.84 -10.69
C LEU A 374 7.97 9.86 -12.22
N ASP A 375 7.30 10.84 -12.83
CA ASP A 375 7.39 11.14 -14.26
C ASP A 375 8.44 12.22 -14.59
N GLN A 376 9.09 12.77 -13.56
CA GLN A 376 10.16 13.76 -13.70
C GLN A 376 11.55 13.11 -13.74
N ASP A 377 12.51 13.87 -14.25
CA ASP A 377 13.92 13.50 -14.29
C ASP A 377 14.61 13.94 -12.98
N PRO A 378 15.14 12.99 -12.18
CA PRO A 378 15.75 13.32 -10.89
C PRO A 378 16.99 14.21 -11.03
N VAL A 379 17.72 14.15 -12.16
CA VAL A 379 18.86 15.04 -12.43
C VAL A 379 18.40 16.49 -12.54
N THR A 380 17.30 16.71 -13.28
CA THR A 380 16.69 18.04 -13.42
C THR A 380 16.17 18.56 -12.09
N LEU A 381 15.50 17.71 -11.29
CA LEU A 381 15.03 18.07 -9.95
C LEU A 381 16.18 18.46 -9.03
N LEU A 382 17.29 17.69 -9.03
CA LEU A 382 18.43 17.97 -8.16
C LEU A 382 19.05 19.32 -8.51
N ARG A 383 19.31 19.58 -9.80
CA ARG A 383 19.85 20.86 -10.25
C ARG A 383 18.93 22.04 -9.90
N GLN A 384 17.61 21.84 -9.95
CA GLN A 384 16.65 22.86 -9.54
C GLN A 384 16.74 23.12 -8.03
N ALA A 385 16.83 22.06 -7.21
CA ALA A 385 16.99 22.19 -5.76
C ALA A 385 18.29 22.92 -5.40
N ASP A 386 19.41 22.54 -6.03
CA ASP A 386 20.72 23.18 -5.85
C ASP A 386 20.66 24.67 -6.20
N SER A 387 20.09 25.01 -7.36
CA SER A 387 19.92 26.41 -7.78
C SER A 387 19.07 27.21 -6.81
N LEU A 388 17.97 26.65 -6.29
CA LEU A 388 17.10 27.33 -5.33
C LEU A 388 17.82 27.57 -4.00
N ARG A 389 18.57 26.59 -3.52
CA ARG A 389 19.39 26.70 -2.31
C ARG A 389 20.42 27.82 -2.47
N ASP A 390 21.15 27.83 -3.60
CA ASP A 390 22.23 28.79 -3.86
C ASP A 390 21.70 30.24 -4.03
N THR A 391 20.43 30.40 -4.41
CA THR A 391 19.76 31.72 -4.46
C THR A 391 19.05 32.11 -3.16
N GLY A 392 19.19 31.31 -2.09
CA GLY A 392 18.58 31.58 -0.78
C GLY A 392 17.11 31.12 -0.64
N SER A 393 16.53 30.48 -1.64
CA SER A 393 15.18 29.89 -1.60
C SER A 393 15.20 28.49 -0.96
N VAL A 394 15.68 28.44 0.29
CA VAL A 394 15.99 27.18 1.01
C VAL A 394 14.74 26.33 1.26
N GLU A 395 13.58 26.94 1.51
CA GLU A 395 12.33 26.18 1.73
C GLU A 395 11.87 25.42 0.50
N GLU A 396 11.92 26.05 -0.68
CA GLU A 396 11.59 25.43 -1.95
C GLU A 396 12.62 24.34 -2.30
N ALA A 397 13.91 24.59 -2.08
CA ALA A 397 14.96 23.61 -2.27
C ALA A 397 14.72 22.36 -1.39
N GLN A 398 14.42 22.55 -0.10
CA GLN A 398 14.14 21.46 0.84
C GLN A 398 12.95 20.61 0.38
N LYS A 399 11.87 21.21 -0.14
CA LYS A 399 10.74 20.46 -0.69
C LYS A 399 11.17 19.54 -1.84
N ILE A 400 11.99 20.03 -2.77
CA ILE A 400 12.47 19.23 -3.91
C ILE A 400 13.43 18.14 -3.45
N TYR A 401 14.38 18.45 -2.56
CA TYR A 401 15.26 17.42 -2.00
C TYR A 401 14.47 16.35 -1.24
N THR A 402 13.38 16.72 -0.55
CA THR A 402 12.49 15.76 0.13
C THR A 402 11.81 14.83 -0.87
N THR A 403 11.33 15.36 -1.99
CA THR A 403 10.82 14.54 -3.10
C THR A 403 11.90 13.59 -3.63
N LEU A 404 13.12 14.07 -3.88
CA LEU A 404 14.23 13.22 -4.34
C LEU A 404 14.60 12.11 -3.34
N ALA A 405 14.69 12.45 -2.05
CA ALA A 405 15.05 11.53 -0.99
C ALA A 405 13.96 10.48 -0.70
N ASN A 406 12.69 10.78 -0.98
CA ASN A 406 11.58 9.85 -0.77
C ASN A 406 11.26 9.03 -2.02
N ASP A 407 11.05 9.71 -3.15
CA ASP A 407 10.54 9.07 -4.38
C ASP A 407 11.68 8.53 -5.25
N PHE A 408 12.88 9.09 -5.13
CA PHE A 408 14.04 8.74 -5.96
C PHE A 408 15.23 8.21 -5.16
N ARG A 409 15.02 7.73 -3.94
CA ARG A 409 16.10 7.24 -3.06
C ARG A 409 16.99 6.15 -3.67
N PHE A 410 16.47 5.42 -4.65
CA PHE A 410 17.23 4.41 -5.39
C PHE A 410 18.24 5.00 -6.39
N SER A 411 18.05 6.24 -6.83
CA SER A 411 18.92 6.96 -7.78
C SER A 411 20.12 7.59 -7.09
N THR A 412 21.13 8.01 -7.86
CA THR A 412 22.28 8.76 -7.33
C THR A 412 21.83 10.11 -6.78
N GLU A 413 20.89 10.76 -7.45
CA GLU A 413 20.38 12.08 -7.12
C GLU A 413 19.57 12.06 -5.82
N GLY A 414 18.71 11.06 -5.63
CA GLY A 414 17.97 10.87 -4.39
C GLY A 414 18.88 10.56 -3.19
N LYS A 415 19.99 9.84 -3.41
CA LYS A 415 21.01 9.64 -2.38
C LYS A 415 21.71 10.95 -2.03
N ASN A 416 22.13 11.74 -3.02
CA ASN A 416 22.73 13.05 -2.78
C ASN A 416 21.76 14.01 -2.07
N ALA A 417 20.46 13.93 -2.39
CA ALA A 417 19.43 14.73 -1.74
C ALA A 417 19.33 14.44 -0.23
N LEU A 418 19.59 13.21 0.23
CA LEU A 418 19.66 12.91 1.66
C LEU A 418 20.75 13.73 2.36
N TYR A 419 21.93 13.82 1.75
CA TYR A 419 23.05 14.59 2.29
C TYR A 419 22.74 16.09 2.35
N GLU A 420 22.14 16.65 1.29
CA GLU A 420 21.75 18.07 1.25
C GLU A 420 20.58 18.40 2.20
N LEU A 421 19.61 17.49 2.36
CA LEU A 421 18.57 17.63 3.37
C LEU A 421 19.15 17.67 4.77
N ALA A 422 20.12 16.80 5.06
CA ALA A 422 20.74 16.76 6.37
C ALA A 422 21.44 18.08 6.70
N LYS A 423 22.17 18.69 5.76
CA LYS A 423 22.76 20.03 5.93
C LYS A 423 21.73 21.11 6.25
N ILE A 424 20.66 21.20 5.45
CA ILE A 424 19.56 22.16 5.68
C ILE A 424 18.91 21.92 7.05
N GLN A 425 18.74 20.67 7.45
CA GLN A 425 18.14 20.31 8.74
C GLN A 425 19.05 20.65 9.91
N THR A 426 20.37 20.50 9.78
CA THR A 426 21.34 20.97 10.78
C THR A 426 21.23 22.49 10.96
N GLU A 427 21.23 23.27 9.87
CA GLU A 427 21.06 24.73 9.92
C GLU A 427 19.74 25.16 10.58
N ARG A 428 18.68 24.35 10.40
CA ARG A 428 17.35 24.54 10.99
C ARG A 428 17.19 23.90 12.38
N GLN A 429 18.29 23.45 12.99
CA GLN A 429 18.30 22.83 14.31
C GLN A 429 17.42 21.58 14.44
N SER A 430 17.11 20.92 13.32
CA SER A 430 16.34 19.67 13.24
C SER A 430 17.29 18.46 13.30
N TYR A 431 18.12 18.42 14.34
CA TYR A 431 19.31 17.54 14.43
C TYR A 431 19.01 16.06 14.30
N THR A 432 17.94 15.55 14.93
CA THR A 432 17.56 14.14 14.82
C THR A 432 17.26 13.74 13.37
N MET A 433 16.55 14.59 12.62
CA MET A 433 16.25 14.34 11.20
C MET A 433 17.52 14.42 10.34
N ALA A 434 18.43 15.36 10.66
CA ALA A 434 19.71 15.49 9.96
C ALA A 434 20.55 14.22 10.10
N ILE A 435 20.69 13.69 11.33
CA ILE A 435 21.42 12.46 11.61
C ILE A 435 20.78 11.27 10.87
N GLU A 436 19.45 11.15 10.90
CA GLU A 436 18.74 10.09 10.17
C GLU A 436 19.05 10.15 8.65
N ASN A 437 19.01 11.33 8.05
CA ASN A 437 19.32 11.52 6.64
C ASN A 437 20.80 11.23 6.31
N TYR A 438 21.74 11.65 7.15
CA TYR A 438 23.16 11.30 7.00
C TYR A 438 23.41 9.79 7.10
N ARG A 439 22.78 9.08 8.05
CA ARG A 439 22.87 7.61 8.12
C ARG A 439 22.26 6.93 6.91
N ASN A 440 21.11 7.40 6.45
CA ASN A 440 20.47 6.92 5.25
C ASN A 440 21.36 7.11 4.00
N PHE A 441 22.11 8.21 3.93
CA PHE A 441 23.12 8.45 2.91
C PHE A 441 24.29 7.45 3.03
N LEU A 442 24.86 7.28 4.23
CA LEU A 442 25.99 6.36 4.50
C LEU A 442 25.71 4.92 4.07
N LEU A 443 24.47 4.43 4.22
CA LEU A 443 24.04 3.09 3.80
C LEU A 443 24.17 2.83 2.29
N SER A 444 24.33 3.87 1.48
CA SER A 444 24.35 3.77 0.02
C SER A 444 25.48 4.58 -0.64
N CYS A 445 26.33 5.20 0.16
CA CYS A 445 27.44 6.03 -0.29
C CYS A 445 28.61 5.15 -0.76
N PRO A 446 29.02 5.22 -2.04
CA PRO A 446 30.18 4.49 -2.53
C PRO A 446 31.51 5.22 -2.28
N ASP A 447 31.47 6.51 -1.93
CA ASP A 447 32.65 7.38 -1.81
C ASP A 447 33.19 7.39 -0.36
N PRO A 448 34.40 6.83 -0.11
CA PRO A 448 34.99 6.79 1.21
C PRO A 448 35.17 8.18 1.85
N LYS A 449 35.56 9.20 1.07
CA LYS A 449 35.77 10.55 1.59
C LYS A 449 34.46 11.18 2.07
N LYS A 450 33.38 10.96 1.33
CA LYS A 450 32.06 11.41 1.77
C LYS A 450 31.58 10.64 3.00
N LYS A 451 32.00 9.39 3.19
CA LYS A 451 31.66 8.64 4.42
C LYS A 451 32.32 9.29 5.63
N SER A 452 33.64 9.53 5.61
CA SER A 452 34.36 10.16 6.71
C SER A 452 33.85 11.56 7.03
N ILE A 453 33.61 12.39 6.01
CA ILE A 453 32.93 13.69 6.20
C ILE A 453 31.57 13.51 6.88
N THR A 454 30.76 12.56 6.43
CA THR A 454 29.41 12.36 7.00
C THR A 454 29.46 11.87 8.45
N PHE A 455 30.41 10.98 8.81
CA PHE A 455 30.62 10.58 10.20
C PHE A 455 31.05 11.76 11.07
N PHE A 456 31.97 12.60 10.59
CA PHE A 456 32.36 13.83 11.27
C PHE A 456 31.15 14.74 11.51
N MET A 457 30.33 14.99 10.48
CA MET A 457 29.14 15.85 10.62
C MET A 457 28.13 15.32 11.66
N ILE A 458 27.92 14.00 11.73
CA ILE A 458 27.06 13.40 12.76
C ILE A 458 27.69 13.59 14.16
N GLY A 459 28.99 13.36 14.29
CA GLY A 459 29.72 13.58 15.54
C GLY A 459 29.60 15.02 16.04
N PHE A 460 29.83 15.98 15.14
CA PHE A 460 29.71 17.41 15.39
C PHE A 460 28.31 17.79 15.88
N ILE A 461 27.26 17.25 15.27
CA ILE A 461 25.89 17.51 15.71
C ILE A 461 25.64 16.99 17.13
N TYR A 462 26.14 15.79 17.45
CA TYR A 462 25.96 15.22 18.78
C TYR A 462 26.68 16.03 19.87
N ASP A 463 27.89 16.48 19.57
CA ASP A 463 28.74 17.24 20.49
C ASP A 463 28.17 18.66 20.71
N GLU A 464 28.11 19.44 19.64
CA GLU A 464 27.84 20.89 19.71
C GLU A 464 26.38 21.22 19.97
N TYR A 465 25.46 20.37 19.52
CA TYR A 465 24.05 20.73 19.48
C TYR A 465 23.12 19.85 20.31
N MET A 466 23.57 18.65 20.70
CA MET A 466 22.72 17.70 21.44
C MET A 466 23.25 17.34 22.82
N ASP A 467 24.44 17.79 23.20
CA ASP A 467 25.10 17.45 24.47
C ASP A 467 25.22 15.91 24.66
N LYS A 468 25.69 15.23 23.61
CA LYS A 468 25.86 13.76 23.58
C LYS A 468 27.28 13.38 23.19
N SER A 469 28.23 13.82 24.01
CA SER A 469 29.66 13.57 23.83
C SER A 469 30.01 12.09 23.59
N GLU A 470 29.35 11.15 24.27
CA GLU A 470 29.57 9.71 24.04
C GLU A 470 29.20 9.26 22.61
N LEU A 471 28.10 9.78 22.06
CA LEU A 471 27.71 9.51 20.67
C LEU A 471 28.62 10.23 19.68
N ALA A 472 29.08 11.44 20.02
CA ALA A 472 30.04 12.17 19.20
C ALA A 472 31.38 11.42 19.10
N GLU A 473 31.90 10.96 20.24
CA GLU A 473 33.17 10.24 20.36
C GLU A 473 33.25 9.04 19.41
N VAL A 474 32.22 8.19 19.39
CA VAL A 474 32.26 6.99 18.52
C VAL A 474 32.27 7.34 17.03
N ASN A 475 31.66 8.46 16.64
CA ASN A 475 31.66 8.92 15.25
C ASN A 475 33.02 9.51 14.86
N TYR A 476 33.64 10.33 15.71
CA TYR A 476 35.00 10.83 15.46
C TYR A 476 36.04 9.70 15.42
N LYS A 477 35.95 8.74 16.34
CA LYS A 477 36.79 7.53 16.32
C LYS A 477 36.63 6.74 15.02
N TRP A 478 35.43 6.72 14.43
CA TRP A 478 35.25 6.07 13.13
C TRP A 478 36.12 6.75 12.06
N VAL A 479 36.11 8.10 12.00
CA VAL A 479 36.92 8.87 11.04
C VAL A 479 38.40 8.55 11.20
N LEU A 480 38.92 8.68 12.42
CA LEU A 480 40.35 8.47 12.72
C LEU A 480 40.80 7.03 12.43
N ASN A 481 39.95 6.04 12.68
CA ASN A 481 40.32 4.63 12.49
C ASN A 481 40.16 4.13 11.05
N ASN A 482 39.21 4.70 10.28
CA ASN A 482 38.86 4.17 8.95
C ASN A 482 39.34 5.06 7.79
N ASP A 483 39.57 6.35 8.03
CA ASP A 483 40.05 7.30 7.03
C ASP A 483 40.94 8.38 7.68
N PRO A 484 42.13 8.01 8.21
CA PRO A 484 43.03 8.94 8.89
C PRO A 484 43.61 10.03 7.96
N GLU A 485 43.52 9.83 6.64
CA GLU A 485 43.93 10.82 5.63
C GLU A 485 42.76 11.73 5.19
N CYS A 486 41.58 11.59 5.81
CA CYS A 486 40.45 12.48 5.59
C CYS A 486 40.85 13.92 5.91
N GLU A 487 40.34 14.88 5.13
CA GLU A 487 40.58 16.31 5.37
C GLU A 487 40.06 16.81 6.73
N LEU A 488 39.14 16.05 7.34
CA LEU A 488 38.58 16.33 8.67
C LEU A 488 39.16 15.42 9.77
N ALA A 489 40.23 14.65 9.51
CA ALA A 489 40.83 13.79 10.52
C ALA A 489 41.44 14.62 11.67
N ASP A 490 42.24 15.64 11.33
CA ASP A 490 42.82 16.56 12.32
C ASP A 490 41.72 17.29 13.13
N ASP A 491 40.63 17.70 12.46
CA ASP A 491 39.47 18.30 13.11
C ASP A 491 38.78 17.28 14.05
N ALA A 492 38.61 16.02 13.62
CA ALA A 492 37.99 14.98 14.45
C ALA A 492 38.83 14.68 15.70
N GLU A 493 40.16 14.64 15.56
CA GLU A 493 41.08 14.50 16.67
C GLU A 493 40.97 15.68 17.64
N PHE A 494 40.93 16.89 17.11
CA PHE A 494 40.75 18.10 17.90
C PHE A 494 39.43 18.10 18.67
N MET A 495 38.31 17.79 18.00
CA MET A 495 36.99 17.69 18.65
C MET A 495 37.00 16.61 19.74
N MET A 496 37.60 15.45 19.47
CA MET A 496 37.69 14.36 20.45
C MET A 496 38.44 14.77 21.74
N LEU A 497 39.45 15.63 21.64
CA LEU A 497 40.21 16.13 22.81
C LEU A 497 39.42 17.12 23.69
N HIS A 498 38.36 17.73 23.15
CA HIS A 498 37.56 18.78 23.79
C HIS A 498 36.06 18.41 23.90
N LEU A 499 35.73 17.12 23.79
CA LEU A 499 34.35 16.62 23.91
C LEU A 499 33.67 17.12 25.19
N GLY A 500 32.48 17.70 25.04
CA GLY A 500 31.70 18.25 26.16
C GLY A 500 32.25 19.54 26.78
N GLU A 501 33.35 20.11 26.25
CA GLU A 501 33.77 21.46 26.57
C GLU A 501 32.98 22.46 25.70
N PRO A 502 32.40 23.54 26.26
CA PRO A 502 31.68 24.51 25.46
C PRO A 502 32.64 25.23 24.49
N MET A 503 32.34 25.21 23.19
CA MET A 503 33.07 25.97 22.17
C MET A 503 32.80 27.48 22.32
N ASN A 504 33.50 28.13 23.25
CA ASN A 504 33.41 29.58 23.43
C ASN A 504 34.09 30.33 22.27
N SER A 505 35.23 29.81 21.78
CA SER A 505 35.91 30.19 20.53
C SER A 505 37.05 29.21 20.18
N VAL A 506 37.34 29.03 18.88
CA VAL A 506 38.43 28.17 18.38
C VAL A 506 39.79 28.63 18.91
N GLU A 507 40.00 29.95 19.01
CA GLU A 507 41.24 30.52 19.56
C GLU A 507 41.43 30.21 21.05
N GLU A 508 40.35 30.14 21.84
CA GLU A 508 40.42 29.82 23.26
C GLU A 508 40.73 28.34 23.50
N LEU A 509 40.16 27.46 22.68
CA LEU A 509 40.47 26.02 22.73
C LEU A 509 41.90 25.74 22.26
N GLN A 510 42.35 26.33 21.15
CA GLN A 510 43.76 26.21 20.71
C GLN A 510 44.74 26.75 21.77
N ALA A 511 44.41 27.86 22.43
CA ALA A 511 45.19 28.38 23.53
C ALA A 511 45.19 27.45 24.76
N GLN A 512 44.08 26.75 25.03
CA GLN A 512 44.01 25.75 26.11
C GLN A 512 44.78 24.47 25.77
N THR A 513 44.69 23.93 24.56
CA THR A 513 45.46 22.75 24.14
C THR A 513 46.96 23.01 24.26
N MET A 514 47.43 24.20 23.83
CA MET A 514 48.83 24.62 24.00
C MET A 514 49.24 24.80 25.48
N ARG A 515 48.31 25.18 26.37
CA ARG A 515 48.57 25.29 27.82
C ARG A 515 48.62 23.94 28.53
N GLN A 516 47.85 22.96 28.06
CA GLN A 516 47.72 21.66 28.73
C GLN A 516 48.79 20.65 28.30
N ASN A 517 49.62 20.96 27.28
CA ASN A 517 50.73 20.14 26.83
C ASN A 517 50.32 18.66 26.54
N ARG A 518 49.05 18.44 26.17
CA ARG A 518 48.52 17.12 25.83
C ARG A 518 49.22 16.64 24.56
N LYS A 519 50.18 15.72 24.70
CA LYS A 519 50.65 14.91 23.57
C LYS A 519 49.59 13.86 23.30
N VAL A 520 49.14 13.79 22.05
CA VAL A 520 48.35 12.65 21.58
C VAL A 520 49.24 11.41 21.72
N GLU A 521 48.81 10.43 22.51
CA GLU A 521 49.39 9.10 22.44
C GLU A 521 49.00 8.52 21.09
N SER A 522 50.00 8.21 20.25
CA SER A 522 49.77 7.48 19.01
C SER A 522 49.04 6.18 19.34
N PHE A 523 47.93 5.93 18.65
CA PHE A 523 47.07 4.76 18.81
C PHE A 523 47.83 3.48 18.37
N GLU A 524 48.74 2.98 19.20
CA GLU A 524 49.37 1.67 19.01
C GLU A 524 48.40 0.56 19.44
N GLU A 525 47.79 -0.07 18.42
CA GLU A 525 47.70 -1.53 18.26
C GLU A 525 47.29 -2.37 19.50
N THR A 526 46.14 -2.08 20.10
CA THR A 526 45.51 -2.95 21.13
C THR A 526 44.38 -3.83 20.60
N ALA A 527 44.40 -4.15 19.31
CA ALA A 527 43.47 -5.10 18.69
C ALA A 527 44.19 -6.17 17.86
N LEU A 528 45.13 -6.92 18.46
CA LEU A 528 45.65 -8.19 17.91
C LEU A 528 46.41 -9.00 18.98
N LYS A 529 45.76 -9.30 20.11
CA LYS A 529 46.18 -10.40 21.00
C LYS A 529 44.97 -11.14 21.55
N ASP A 530 44.32 -11.89 20.67
CA ASP A 530 43.74 -13.19 21.05
C ASP A 530 43.73 -14.08 19.81
N GLY A 531 44.61 -15.06 19.80
CA GLY A 531 44.92 -15.90 18.64
C GLY A 531 46.10 -16.82 18.94
N THR A 532 45.88 -17.72 19.88
CA THR A 532 46.73 -18.82 20.31
C THR A 532 47.30 -19.67 19.17
N ASP A 533 48.62 -19.78 19.18
CA ASP A 533 49.40 -21.02 19.17
C ASP A 533 48.82 -22.25 18.42
N SER A 534 49.36 -22.50 17.22
CA SER A 534 49.61 -23.87 16.73
C SER A 534 50.76 -23.87 15.72
N SER A 535 51.97 -24.03 16.25
CA SER A 535 53.14 -24.41 15.45
C SER A 535 53.07 -25.90 15.09
N GLU A 536 53.07 -26.23 13.80
CA GLU A 536 53.43 -27.55 13.29
C GLU A 536 54.61 -27.39 12.31
N PRO A 537 55.74 -28.11 12.47
CA PRO A 537 56.94 -27.85 11.69
C PRO A 537 56.94 -28.60 10.35
N LEU A 538 57.24 -27.87 9.28
CA LEU A 538 57.60 -28.38 7.97
C LEU A 538 58.89 -29.21 8.03
N ALA A 539 58.76 -30.52 7.77
CA ALA A 539 59.89 -31.38 7.42
C ALA A 539 60.21 -31.25 5.92
N LYS A 540 61.51 -31.09 5.64
CA LYS A 540 62.12 -31.08 4.31
C LYS A 540 61.83 -32.38 3.52
N LYS A 541 61.32 -32.25 2.29
CA LYS A 541 61.89 -32.85 1.08
C LYS A 541 61.35 -32.19 -0.18
#